data_AF-A0AA39S0S6-F1
#
_entry.id   AF-A0AA39S0S6-F1
#
_cell.length_a   1.000
_cell.length_b   1.000
_cell.length_c   1.000
_cell.angle_alpha   90.00
_cell.angle_beta   90.00
_cell.angle_gamma   90.00
#
_symmetry.space_group_name_H-M   'P 1'
#
loop_
_entity.id
_entity.type
_entity.pdbx_description
1 polymer ?
#
loop_
_entity_poly.entity_id
_entity_poly.type
_entity_poly.pdbx_seq_one_letter_code
_entity_poly.pdbx_strand_id
1 'polypeptide(L)'
;MVGFRISRLAHLKKTMSQLKKLPKPDVIVMATFNFHPEQGISLLASSDDGRVLGTICINVESMNRFICNRPCSLVIDINHLCTVLNNAGNEHSLQMVTSNSTNQYFFTIEDSVDFVEGNITLERNMTLSYEVNEMHKYFDQTPHEYVVKVAIPTRIFTSMLELFNNFEVDTISVIVTYKKIKFTNGCHEFVLYKERFGAIIEGVKEDDDGSYVTKFDWKHLISLYDSICITRTVWIYPSNGSVSPPVLMCPIDPNPNPNPIENRGERKLQTSPSTAMVGFRISRVAPLKKTVSLLSKLPEPDVIVIATFNFLPGQGMSLLASSNNGRVLGAIHIDIGSFNSFFCDHPCSLAIDINHLCTFLNYAGDEHSLHMITSDLENLYFFSIEDSEGKILLGRSMALNYEVNEMHRDFDQMPNRYVVKFSIPTLVLLNILDLFDIPEAETVTAVVTKEKVEITNGFRTHEYYNESIFGVVIEGFKEDDHGSYVAKFDCKHLKPLAWSICETRGTVWIYPSNGDGLPPVLICPIEPNAIGTIMYYFLY
;
A
#
# COMPACT_ATOMS: atom_id res chain seq x y z
N MET A 1 2.91 15.07 48.60
CA MET A 1 3.79 15.80 47.66
C MET A 1 4.15 14.82 46.58
N VAL A 2 4.01 15.24 45.33
CA VAL A 2 4.42 14.48 44.15
C VAL A 2 5.23 15.40 43.26
N GLY A 3 6.31 14.89 42.68
CA GLY A 3 7.06 15.63 41.69
C GLY A 3 7.99 14.76 40.88
N PHE A 4 8.30 15.21 39.67
CA PHE A 4 9.23 14.55 38.77
C PHE A 4 10.09 15.55 38.02
N ARG A 5 11.24 15.09 37.53
CA ARG A 5 12.14 15.83 36.64
C ARG A 5 12.55 14.97 35.46
N ILE A 6 12.37 15.50 34.25
CA ILE A 6 12.84 14.93 32.98
C ILE A 6 13.91 15.85 32.42
N SER A 7 15.13 15.35 32.19
CA SER A 7 16.26 16.20 31.77
C SER A 7 16.19 16.71 30.35
N ARG A 8 15.53 15.99 29.45
CA ARG A 8 15.42 16.36 28.04
C ARG A 8 13.98 16.28 27.57
N LEU A 9 13.46 17.41 27.14
CA LEU A 9 12.09 17.53 26.67
C LEU A 9 11.84 16.91 25.29
N ALA A 10 12.87 16.65 24.48
CA ALA A 10 12.73 16.10 23.13
C ALA A 10 11.79 14.88 23.05
N HIS A 11 11.99 13.90 23.94
CA HIS A 11 11.18 12.68 23.97
C HIS A 11 9.75 12.96 24.46
N LEU A 12 9.60 13.73 25.55
CA LEU A 12 8.28 14.05 26.09
C LEU A 12 7.44 14.83 25.09
N LYS A 13 8.01 15.81 24.38
CA LYS A 13 7.33 16.56 23.31
C LYS A 13 6.84 15.65 22.20
N LYS A 14 7.72 14.75 21.75
CA LYS A 14 7.41 13.78 20.69
C LYS A 14 6.27 12.86 21.11
N THR A 15 6.27 12.40 22.36
CA THR A 15 5.25 11.52 22.93
C THR A 15 3.91 12.25 23.15
N MET A 16 3.94 13.49 23.67
CA MET A 16 2.74 14.28 23.93
C MET A 16 2.05 14.79 22.66
N SER A 17 2.80 15.08 21.59
CA SER A 17 2.21 15.47 20.31
C SER A 17 1.39 14.37 19.66
N GLN A 18 1.67 13.10 20.00
CA GLN A 18 0.90 11.95 19.54
C GLN A 18 -0.44 11.81 20.26
N LEU A 19 -0.51 12.11 21.57
CA LEU A 19 -1.77 12.07 22.31
C LEU A 19 -2.82 13.03 21.77
N LYS A 20 -2.40 14.17 21.23
CA LYS A 20 -3.30 15.11 20.54
C LYS A 20 -3.99 14.52 19.30
N LYS A 21 -3.47 13.42 18.76
CA LYS A 21 -3.92 12.83 17.49
C LYS A 21 -4.80 11.59 17.67
N LEU A 22 -4.98 11.12 18.91
CA LEU A 22 -6.03 10.17 19.27
C LEU A 22 -7.40 10.65 18.75
N PRO A 23 -8.36 9.75 18.48
CA PRO A 23 -9.40 9.93 17.45
C PRO A 23 -10.46 10.97 17.81
N LYS A 24 -10.06 12.25 17.71
CA LYS A 24 -10.77 13.48 17.39
C LYS A 24 -9.86 14.65 17.87
N PRO A 25 -9.24 15.41 16.95
CA PRO A 25 -8.35 16.52 17.29
C PRO A 25 -9.02 17.67 18.08
N ASP A 26 -10.34 17.63 18.28
CA ASP A 26 -11.10 18.71 18.91
C ASP A 26 -11.47 18.46 20.39
N VAL A 27 -11.22 17.27 20.99
CA VAL A 27 -11.88 16.92 22.28
C VAL A 27 -10.98 16.33 23.38
N ILE A 28 -9.72 15.97 23.15
CA ILE A 28 -8.82 15.62 24.28
C ILE A 28 -8.33 16.91 24.95
N VAL A 29 -9.24 17.54 25.68
CA VAL A 29 -8.98 18.74 26.48
C VAL A 29 -8.28 18.34 27.78
N MET A 30 -8.56 17.14 28.31
CA MET A 30 -8.14 16.72 29.65
C MET A 30 -7.63 15.28 29.66
N ALA A 31 -6.53 15.04 30.38
CA ALA A 31 -6.06 13.70 30.68
C ALA A 31 -5.69 13.54 32.14
N THR A 32 -5.75 12.29 32.61
CA THR A 32 -5.45 11.95 33.99
C THR A 32 -4.02 11.44 34.11
N PHE A 33 -3.21 12.16 34.84
CA PHE A 33 -1.89 11.72 35.30
C PHE A 33 -2.07 10.90 36.58
N ASN A 34 -1.89 9.59 36.51
CA ASN A 34 -1.76 8.76 37.69
C ASN A 34 -0.28 8.60 38.03
N PHE A 35 0.06 8.87 39.29
CA PHE A 35 1.40 8.75 39.83
C PHE A 35 1.44 7.51 40.72
N HIS A 36 2.36 6.61 40.42
CA HIS A 36 2.56 5.36 41.12
C HIS A 36 3.99 5.35 41.68
N PRO A 37 4.17 5.18 43.00
CA PRO A 37 5.50 5.25 43.64
C PRO A 37 6.56 4.36 43.01
N GLU A 38 6.18 3.17 42.56
CA GLU A 38 7.10 2.15 42.04
C GLU A 38 7.10 2.07 40.51
N GLN A 39 6.03 2.50 39.84
CA GLN A 39 5.85 2.34 38.39
C GLN A 39 6.12 3.62 37.60
N GLY A 40 5.96 4.79 38.22
CA GLY A 40 6.20 6.10 37.61
C GLY A 40 4.89 6.83 37.31
N ILE A 41 4.74 7.31 36.08
CA ILE A 41 3.60 8.14 35.67
C ILE A 41 2.87 7.44 34.54
N SER A 42 1.55 7.29 34.65
CA SER A 42 0.71 6.98 33.50
C SER A 42 -0.15 8.19 33.16
N LEU A 43 -0.20 8.52 31.88
CA LEU A 43 -1.12 9.49 31.33
C LEU A 43 -2.26 8.75 30.62
N LEU A 44 -3.48 8.92 31.10
CA LEU A 44 -4.69 8.30 30.58
C LEU A 44 -5.57 9.35 29.89
N ALA A 45 -5.89 9.09 28.63
CA ALA A 45 -6.86 9.85 27.85
C ALA A 45 -7.87 8.89 27.21
N SER A 46 -9.16 9.23 27.29
CA SER A 46 -10.23 8.44 26.66
C SER A 46 -10.81 9.16 25.46
N SER A 47 -11.28 8.43 24.46
CA SER A 47 -12.16 8.98 23.42
C SER A 47 -13.50 9.45 24.01
N ASP A 48 -14.22 10.31 23.28
CA ASP A 48 -15.53 10.87 23.70
C ASP A 48 -16.56 9.80 24.07
N ASP A 49 -16.51 8.66 23.38
CA ASP A 49 -17.39 7.51 23.58
C ASP A 49 -16.86 6.52 24.64
N GLY A 50 -15.71 6.81 25.24
CA GLY A 50 -15.07 5.99 26.28
C GLY A 50 -14.53 4.63 25.79
N ARG A 51 -14.55 4.37 24.47
CA ARG A 51 -14.19 3.05 23.91
C ARG A 51 -12.69 2.86 23.68
N VAL A 52 -11.96 3.97 23.49
CA VAL A 52 -10.51 3.97 23.33
C VAL A 52 -9.89 4.62 24.55
N LEU A 53 -8.95 3.93 25.17
CA LEU A 53 -8.11 4.47 26.23
C LEU A 53 -6.67 4.53 25.73
N GLY A 54 -6.19 5.74 25.45
CA GLY A 54 -4.79 6.01 25.22
C GLY A 54 -4.05 6.08 26.54
N THR A 55 -3.01 5.27 26.68
CA THR A 55 -2.15 5.26 27.87
C THR A 55 -0.72 5.55 27.48
N ILE A 56 -0.08 6.50 28.16
CA ILE A 56 1.37 6.73 28.06
C ILE A 56 1.99 6.49 29.42
N CYS A 57 2.84 5.48 29.48
CA CYS A 57 3.61 5.17 30.68
C CYS A 57 5.01 5.76 30.58
N ILE A 58 5.39 6.52 31.60
CA ILE A 58 6.74 7.01 31.81
C ILE A 58 7.26 6.31 33.07
N ASN A 59 8.16 5.36 32.86
CA ASN A 59 8.76 4.59 33.95
C ASN A 59 9.61 5.50 34.83
N VAL A 60 9.71 5.17 36.13
CA VAL A 60 10.58 5.88 37.09
C VAL A 60 12.02 6.00 36.56
N GLU A 61 12.53 4.94 35.94
CA GLU A 61 13.89 4.86 35.38
C GLU A 61 14.13 5.85 34.22
N SER A 62 13.08 6.27 33.52
CA SER A 62 13.15 7.26 32.45
C SER A 62 13.19 8.70 32.98
N MET A 63 13.07 8.90 34.29
CA MET A 63 13.07 10.21 34.95
C MET A 63 14.34 10.39 35.78
N ASN A 64 14.88 11.61 35.77
CA ASN A 64 16.08 11.93 36.56
C ASN A 64 15.80 12.02 38.05
N ARG A 65 14.58 12.43 38.39
CA ARG A 65 14.11 12.46 39.77
C ARG A 65 12.62 12.18 39.75
N PHE A 66 12.18 11.28 40.62
CA PHE A 66 10.77 10.99 40.83
C PHE A 66 10.53 10.87 42.33
N ILE A 67 9.52 11.57 42.82
CA ILE A 67 9.10 11.54 44.22
C ILE A 67 7.59 11.39 44.22
N CYS A 68 7.10 10.26 44.72
CA CYS A 68 5.68 10.02 44.91
C CYS A 68 5.49 9.23 46.21
N ASN A 69 4.99 9.91 47.25
CA ASN A 69 4.89 9.28 48.58
C ASN A 69 3.71 8.30 48.67
N ARG A 70 2.65 8.52 47.87
CA ARG A 70 1.43 7.71 47.80
C ARG A 70 0.84 7.82 46.41
N PRO A 71 0.17 6.77 45.89
CA PRO A 71 -0.54 6.87 44.62
C PRO A 71 -1.52 8.05 44.60
N CYS A 72 -1.52 8.83 43.52
CA CYS A 72 -2.46 9.92 43.35
C CYS A 72 -2.73 10.20 41.88
N SER A 73 -3.84 10.91 41.61
CA SER A 73 -4.27 11.27 40.26
C SER A 73 -4.43 12.78 40.13
N LEU A 74 -4.01 13.34 39.01
CA LEU A 74 -4.16 14.76 38.66
C LEU A 74 -4.77 14.88 37.26
N VAL A 75 -5.74 15.76 37.08
CA VAL A 75 -6.27 16.10 35.75
C VAL A 75 -5.47 17.26 35.19
N ILE A 76 -4.92 17.09 33.98
CA ILE A 76 -4.12 18.11 33.30
C ILE A 76 -4.73 18.39 31.93
N ASP A 77 -4.77 19.67 31.57
CA ASP A 77 -5.11 20.10 30.22
C ASP A 77 -3.94 19.79 29.27
N ILE A 78 -4.14 18.82 28.36
CA ILE A 78 -3.09 18.41 27.42
C ILE A 78 -2.76 19.54 26.45
N ASN A 79 -3.74 20.35 26.03
CA ASN A 79 -3.51 21.45 25.11
C ASN A 79 -2.62 22.52 25.74
N HIS A 80 -2.85 22.82 27.01
CA HIS A 80 -2.02 23.74 27.76
C HIS A 80 -0.62 23.17 28.00
N LEU A 81 -0.52 21.91 28.44
CA LEU A 81 0.78 21.24 28.64
C LEU A 81 1.60 21.22 27.35
N CYS A 82 1.00 20.87 26.21
CA CYS A 82 1.70 20.93 24.93
C CYS A 82 2.12 22.36 24.54
N THR A 83 1.33 23.38 24.86
CA THR A 83 1.72 24.78 24.62
C THR A 83 2.95 25.15 25.45
N VAL A 84 2.97 24.74 26.73
CA VAL A 84 4.13 24.93 27.62
C VAL A 84 5.36 24.21 27.06
N LEU A 85 5.21 22.95 26.65
CA LEU A 85 6.29 22.16 26.08
C LEU A 85 6.80 22.74 24.74
N ASN A 86 5.92 23.22 23.87
CA ASN A 86 6.29 23.78 22.57
C ASN A 86 7.10 25.08 22.70
N ASN A 87 6.91 25.83 23.78
CA ASN A 87 7.67 27.05 24.06
C ASN A 87 9.07 26.78 24.62
N ALA A 88 9.38 25.55 25.04
CA ALA A 88 10.70 25.16 25.53
C ALA A 88 11.62 24.72 24.39
N GLY A 89 12.94 24.75 24.59
CA GLY A 89 13.91 24.03 23.76
C GLY A 89 13.81 22.51 23.94
N ASN A 90 14.40 21.72 23.03
CA ASN A 90 14.40 20.25 23.14
C ASN A 90 15.38 19.74 24.21
N GLU A 91 16.45 20.50 24.46
CA GLU A 91 17.47 20.18 25.47
C GLU A 91 17.07 20.64 26.87
N HIS A 92 16.04 21.48 27.01
CA HIS A 92 15.58 21.93 28.32
C HIS A 92 15.04 20.76 29.15
N SER A 93 15.10 20.92 30.46
CA SER A 93 14.50 20.00 31.43
C SER A 93 13.13 20.50 31.89
N LEU A 94 12.26 19.57 32.27
CA LEU A 94 10.96 19.87 32.86
C LEU A 94 10.89 19.25 34.24
N GLN A 95 10.53 20.08 35.21
CA GLN A 95 10.16 19.65 36.55
C GLN A 95 8.67 19.94 36.79
N MET A 96 7.98 18.96 37.35
CA MET A 96 6.63 19.16 37.88
C MET A 96 6.64 18.94 39.39
N VAL A 97 5.98 19.81 40.14
CA VAL A 97 5.74 19.60 41.57
C VAL A 97 4.29 19.93 41.91
N THR A 98 3.68 19.10 42.74
CA THR A 98 2.38 19.38 43.34
C THR A 98 2.38 18.99 44.83
N SER A 99 1.61 19.74 45.61
CA SER A 99 1.43 19.49 47.04
C SER A 99 -0.01 19.07 47.31
N ASN A 100 -0.21 18.14 48.25
CA ASN A 100 -1.56 17.63 48.59
C ASN A 100 -2.45 18.73 49.22
N SER A 101 -1.87 19.85 49.64
CA SER A 101 -2.56 20.99 50.26
C SER A 101 -3.02 22.06 49.27
N THR A 102 -2.49 22.05 48.05
CA THR A 102 -2.80 23.05 47.02
C THR A 102 -3.44 22.33 45.86
N ASN A 103 -4.64 22.73 45.44
CA ASN A 103 -5.26 22.29 44.17
C ASN A 103 -4.50 22.86 42.95
N GLN A 104 -3.18 22.85 43.00
CA GLN A 104 -2.27 23.48 42.05
C GLN A 104 -1.08 22.57 41.80
N TYR A 105 -0.57 22.68 40.58
CA TYR A 105 0.68 22.08 40.16
C TYR A 105 1.51 23.11 39.42
N PHE A 106 2.82 22.94 39.53
CA PHE A 106 3.82 23.85 39.00
C PHE A 106 4.64 23.10 37.97
N PHE A 107 4.71 23.63 36.75
CA PHE A 107 5.72 23.23 35.77
C PHE A 107 6.83 24.26 35.76
N THR A 108 8.06 23.78 35.88
CA THR A 108 9.28 24.57 35.78
C THR A 108 10.09 24.02 34.61
N ILE A 109 10.39 24.87 33.64
CA ILE A 109 11.31 24.54 32.54
C ILE A 109 12.65 25.19 32.85
N GLU A 110 13.72 24.39 32.87
CA GLU A 110 15.08 24.86 33.13
C GLU A 110 15.96 24.57 31.91
N ASP A 111 16.80 25.53 31.52
CA ASP A 111 17.81 25.31 30.48
C ASP A 111 18.88 24.33 30.98
N SER A 112 19.39 23.51 30.06
CA SER A 112 20.42 22.49 30.32
C SER A 112 21.84 23.05 30.35
N VAL A 113 22.04 24.29 29.93
CA VAL A 113 23.34 24.95 29.88
C VAL A 113 23.62 25.61 31.23
N ASP A 114 24.68 25.14 31.87
CA ASP A 114 25.32 25.62 33.10
C ASP A 114 24.81 26.94 33.69
N PHE A 115 24.35 26.83 34.94
CA PHE A 115 24.38 27.77 36.08
C PHE A 115 25.10 29.14 35.90
N VAL A 116 24.77 29.93 34.89
CA VAL A 116 25.31 31.27 34.68
C VAL A 116 24.15 32.22 34.37
N GLU A 117 23.79 32.98 35.40
CA GLU A 117 23.15 34.30 35.35
C GLU A 117 22.28 34.59 34.11
N GLY A 118 21.05 34.06 34.14
CA GLY A 118 20.03 34.41 33.15
C GLY A 118 18.91 33.39 32.99
N ASN A 119 18.47 32.74 34.08
CA ASN A 119 17.40 31.75 33.99
C ASN A 119 16.08 32.40 33.57
N ILE A 120 15.57 32.03 32.40
CA ILE A 120 14.15 32.19 32.08
C ILE A 120 13.42 31.03 32.78
N THR A 121 13.15 31.18 34.07
CA THR A 121 12.26 30.27 34.79
C THR A 121 10.82 30.59 34.37
N LEU A 122 10.27 29.84 33.42
CA LEU A 122 8.85 29.95 33.11
C LEU A 122 8.05 29.10 34.12
N GLU A 123 7.68 29.70 35.25
CA GLU A 123 6.74 29.08 36.19
C GLU A 123 5.30 29.34 35.71
N ARG A 124 4.54 28.27 35.48
CA ARG A 124 3.10 28.37 35.22
C ARG A 124 2.31 27.66 36.31
N ASN A 125 1.48 28.44 37.00
CA ASN A 125 0.54 27.95 38.02
C ASN A 125 -0.75 27.55 37.32
N MET A 126 -1.20 26.31 37.56
CA MET A 126 -2.48 25.84 37.05
C MET A 126 -3.36 25.33 38.17
N THR A 127 -4.63 25.71 38.13
CA THR A 127 -5.65 25.30 39.12
C THR A 127 -6.34 24.03 38.64
N LEU A 128 -6.44 23.04 39.52
CA LEU A 128 -7.21 21.81 39.32
C LEU A 128 -8.70 22.15 39.42
N SER A 129 -9.41 22.20 38.29
CA SER A 129 -10.85 22.52 38.28
C SER A 129 -11.76 21.38 37.83
N TYR A 130 -11.25 20.16 37.68
CA TYR A 130 -12.03 19.05 37.11
C TYR A 130 -11.87 17.74 37.89
N GLU A 131 -12.97 17.02 38.05
CA GLU A 131 -13.00 15.69 38.66
C GLU A 131 -12.36 14.65 37.73
N VAL A 132 -11.59 13.74 38.31
CA VAL A 132 -11.01 12.60 37.58
C VAL A 132 -12.13 11.71 37.07
N ASN A 133 -12.11 11.38 35.77
CA ASN A 133 -13.03 10.42 35.16
C ASN A 133 -12.98 9.08 35.94
N GLU A 134 -14.12 8.57 36.37
CA GLU A 134 -14.19 7.34 37.18
C GLU A 134 -13.55 6.14 36.48
N MET A 135 -13.64 6.06 35.14
CA MET A 135 -12.97 5.02 34.34
C MET A 135 -11.45 5.03 34.50
N HIS A 136 -10.84 6.20 34.75
CA HIS A 136 -9.40 6.36 34.94
C HIS A 136 -8.94 6.04 36.38
N LYS A 137 -9.87 6.12 37.36
CA LYS A 137 -9.58 5.80 38.77
C LYS A 137 -9.40 4.30 38.98
N TYR A 138 -10.11 3.48 38.20
CA TYR A 138 -10.10 2.02 38.29
C TYR A 138 -9.29 1.35 37.17
N PHE A 139 -8.58 2.13 36.34
CA PHE A 139 -7.67 1.55 35.35
C PHE A 139 -6.50 0.88 36.08
N ASP A 140 -6.56 -0.44 36.16
CA ASP A 140 -5.52 -1.23 36.80
C ASP A 140 -4.32 -1.35 35.84
N GLN A 141 -3.16 -0.85 36.29
CA GLN A 141 -1.89 -1.02 35.58
C GLN A 141 -1.24 -2.37 35.86
N THR A 142 -1.89 -3.25 36.64
CA THR A 142 -1.38 -4.62 36.76
C THR A 142 -1.23 -5.22 35.36
N PRO A 143 -0.13 -5.95 35.10
CA PRO A 143 0.07 -6.56 33.81
C PRO A 143 -1.09 -7.52 33.54
N HIS A 144 -1.97 -7.15 32.62
CA HIS A 144 -2.94 -8.12 32.10
C HIS A 144 -2.13 -9.24 31.45
N GLU A 145 -2.34 -10.47 31.92
CA GLU A 145 -1.70 -11.64 31.35
C GLU A 145 -2.33 -11.97 30.00
N TYR A 146 -1.84 -11.29 28.96
CA TYR A 146 -2.18 -11.65 27.59
C TYR A 146 -1.51 -12.97 27.23
N VAL A 147 -2.35 -13.96 26.94
CA VAL A 147 -1.93 -15.30 26.51
C VAL A 147 -1.10 -15.21 25.23
N VAL A 148 -1.51 -14.35 24.30
CA VAL A 148 -0.85 -14.19 22.99
C VAL A 148 -0.29 -12.79 22.85
N LYS A 149 0.93 -12.71 22.30
CA LYS A 149 1.61 -11.45 22.01
C LYS A 149 2.18 -11.53 20.61
N VAL A 150 1.97 -10.46 19.85
CA VAL A 150 2.44 -10.36 18.47
C VAL A 150 3.25 -9.10 18.32
N ALA A 151 4.46 -9.21 17.77
CA ALA A 151 5.30 -8.06 17.45
C ALA A 151 5.49 -7.98 15.93
N ILE A 152 5.19 -6.83 15.34
CA ILE A 152 5.26 -6.58 13.89
C ILE A 152 6.21 -5.41 13.66
N PRO A 153 7.20 -5.52 12.76
CA PRO A 153 8.03 -4.39 12.38
C PRO A 153 7.17 -3.23 11.90
N THR A 154 7.42 -2.02 12.44
CA THR A 154 6.58 -0.84 12.17
C THR A 154 6.42 -0.57 10.69
N ARG A 155 7.51 -0.66 9.89
CA ARG A 155 7.46 -0.45 8.44
C ARG A 155 6.44 -1.34 7.74
N ILE A 156 6.33 -2.60 8.15
CA ILE A 156 5.39 -3.57 7.56
C ILE A 156 3.97 -3.22 7.98
N PHE A 157 3.79 -2.91 9.27
CA PHE A 157 2.50 -2.55 9.83
C PHE A 157 1.93 -1.26 9.21
N THR A 158 2.75 -0.21 9.07
CA THR A 158 2.33 1.07 8.47
C THR A 158 1.98 0.92 7.00
N SER A 159 2.77 0.19 6.21
CA SER A 159 2.44 -0.08 4.80
C SER A 159 1.12 -0.82 4.65
N MET A 160 0.82 -1.75 5.56
CA MET A 160 -0.47 -2.42 5.58
C MET A 160 -1.62 -1.47 5.95
N LEU A 161 -1.43 -0.57 6.93
CA LEU A 161 -2.44 0.44 7.26
C LEU A 161 -2.69 1.39 6.07
N GLU A 162 -1.65 1.86 5.41
CA GLU A 162 -1.77 2.68 4.20
C GLU A 162 -2.55 1.97 3.10
N LEU A 163 -2.34 0.67 2.93
CA LEU A 163 -3.09 -0.15 1.99
C LEU A 163 -4.56 -0.24 2.35
N PHE A 164 -4.87 -0.51 3.63
CA PHE A 164 -6.26 -0.51 4.10
C PHE A 164 -6.95 0.84 3.95
N ASN A 165 -6.19 1.94 4.04
CA ASN A 165 -6.74 3.29 3.87
C ASN A 165 -7.27 3.58 2.45
N ASN A 166 -6.90 2.78 1.46
CA ASN A 166 -7.45 2.88 0.10
C ASN A 166 -8.79 2.15 -0.07
N PHE A 167 -9.25 1.43 0.95
CA PHE A 167 -10.50 0.71 0.94
C PHE A 167 -11.51 1.37 1.90
N GLU A 168 -12.79 1.16 1.65
CA GLU A 168 -13.82 1.47 2.65
C GLU A 168 -13.73 0.42 3.77
N VAL A 169 -13.09 0.79 4.88
CA VAL A 169 -12.84 -0.08 6.03
C VAL A 169 -13.47 0.52 7.27
N ASP A 170 -14.39 -0.22 7.90
CA ASP A 170 -14.93 0.13 9.21
C ASP A 170 -14.20 -0.60 10.34
N THR A 171 -13.84 -1.86 10.12
CA THR A 171 -13.23 -2.72 11.14
C THR A 171 -12.17 -3.62 10.52
N ILE A 172 -11.06 -3.76 11.21
CA ILE A 172 -10.02 -4.75 10.90
C ILE A 172 -10.04 -5.84 11.94
N SER A 173 -10.23 -7.08 11.49
CA SER A 173 -10.02 -8.30 12.28
C SER A 173 -8.57 -8.75 12.15
N VAL A 174 -7.91 -8.99 13.28
CA VAL A 174 -6.57 -9.58 13.36
C VAL A 174 -6.70 -10.99 13.89
N ILE A 175 -6.32 -11.95 13.06
CA ILE A 175 -6.40 -13.38 13.33
C ILE A 175 -4.96 -13.88 13.47
N VAL A 176 -4.62 -14.42 14.63
CA VAL A 176 -3.27 -14.88 14.96
C VAL A 176 -3.28 -16.40 15.13
N THR A 177 -2.36 -17.07 14.45
CA THR A 177 -2.01 -18.48 14.65
C THR A 177 -0.51 -18.60 14.90
N TYR A 178 -0.01 -19.81 15.19
CA TYR A 178 1.43 -20.03 15.38
C TYR A 178 2.29 -19.59 14.19
N LYS A 179 1.77 -19.76 12.96
CA LYS A 179 2.52 -19.54 11.71
C LYS A 179 2.30 -18.16 11.10
N LYS A 180 1.11 -17.56 11.31
CA LYS A 180 0.70 -16.36 10.58
C LYS A 180 -0.16 -15.40 11.40
N ILE A 181 -0.09 -14.14 11.00
CA ILE A 181 -0.96 -13.05 11.46
C ILE A 181 -1.73 -12.58 10.23
N LYS A 182 -3.05 -12.70 10.25
CA LYS A 182 -3.94 -12.28 9.16
C LYS A 182 -4.72 -11.04 9.60
N PHE A 183 -4.59 -9.95 8.85
CA PHE A 183 -5.42 -8.76 8.96
C PHE A 183 -6.48 -8.80 7.88
N THR A 184 -7.74 -8.59 8.22
CA THR A 184 -8.83 -8.63 7.23
C THR A 184 -10.00 -7.74 7.62
N ASN A 185 -10.64 -7.12 6.64
CA ASN A 185 -11.92 -6.41 6.78
C ASN A 185 -13.10 -7.22 6.19
N GLY A 186 -12.89 -8.51 5.88
CA GLY A 186 -13.86 -9.38 5.20
C GLY A 186 -13.61 -9.49 3.69
N CYS A 187 -13.48 -8.35 3.00
CA CYS A 187 -13.27 -8.32 1.54
C CYS A 187 -11.78 -8.35 1.14
N HIS A 188 -10.92 -7.81 2.00
CA HIS A 188 -9.48 -7.72 1.77
C HIS A 188 -8.73 -8.39 2.92
N GLU A 189 -7.60 -9.00 2.61
CA GLU A 189 -6.74 -9.66 3.58
C GLU A 189 -5.26 -9.41 3.34
N PHE A 190 -4.51 -9.33 4.44
CA PHE A 190 -3.05 -9.30 4.47
C PHE A 190 -2.59 -10.39 5.43
N VAL A 191 -1.69 -11.25 4.95
CA VAL A 191 -1.19 -12.39 5.72
C VAL A 191 0.31 -12.23 5.93
N LEU A 192 0.71 -12.04 7.17
CA LEU A 192 2.09 -11.96 7.60
C LEU A 192 2.50 -13.32 8.18
N TYR A 193 3.40 -14.01 7.50
CA TYR A 193 4.01 -15.24 8.01
C TYR A 193 5.16 -14.93 8.97
N LYS A 194 5.14 -15.52 10.16
CA LYS A 194 6.12 -15.31 11.24
C LYS A 194 7.57 -15.33 10.72
N GLU A 195 7.91 -16.38 9.98
CA GLU A 195 9.27 -16.63 9.47
C GLU A 195 9.70 -15.68 8.36
N ARG A 196 8.77 -15.07 7.62
CA ARG A 196 9.06 -14.28 6.41
C ARG A 196 9.22 -12.80 6.68
N PHE A 197 8.50 -12.27 7.68
CA PHE A 197 8.37 -10.84 7.92
C PHE A 197 9.07 -10.37 9.19
N GLY A 198 9.84 -11.25 9.85
CA GLY A 198 10.46 -10.95 11.13
C GLY A 198 9.44 -10.64 12.23
N ALA A 199 8.20 -11.13 12.07
CA ALA A 199 7.16 -10.97 13.07
C ALA A 199 7.40 -11.97 14.20
N ILE A 200 7.12 -11.55 15.43
CA ILE A 200 7.22 -12.39 16.62
C ILE A 200 5.79 -12.79 17.01
N ILE A 201 5.58 -14.07 17.26
CA ILE A 201 4.33 -14.61 17.81
C ILE A 201 4.71 -15.44 19.03
N GLU A 202 4.26 -15.00 20.20
CA GLU A 202 4.43 -15.66 21.49
C GLU A 202 3.09 -16.16 22.03
N GLY A 203 3.13 -17.25 22.78
CA GLY A 203 1.97 -17.77 23.49
C GLY A 203 1.04 -18.70 22.70
N VAL A 204 1.26 -18.85 21.40
CA VAL A 204 0.60 -19.86 20.55
C VAL A 204 1.56 -21.03 20.34
N LYS A 205 1.09 -22.27 20.50
CA LYS A 205 1.89 -23.48 20.27
C LYS A 205 1.73 -23.97 18.82
N GLU A 206 2.71 -24.71 18.30
CA GLU A 206 2.64 -25.23 16.93
C GLU A 206 1.48 -26.20 16.71
N ASP A 207 1.16 -27.00 17.74
CA ASP A 207 0.04 -27.96 17.74
C ASP A 207 -1.30 -27.31 18.14
N ASP A 208 -1.33 -25.99 18.30
CA ASP A 208 -2.56 -25.26 18.62
C ASP A 208 -3.32 -24.94 17.33
N ASP A 209 -4.40 -25.69 17.07
CA ASP A 209 -5.32 -25.44 15.95
C ASP A 209 -6.18 -24.18 16.19
N GLY A 210 -6.10 -23.55 17.37
CA GLY A 210 -6.82 -22.35 17.73
C GLY A 210 -6.34 -21.10 16.99
N SER A 211 -7.29 -20.25 16.59
CA SER A 211 -7.03 -18.91 16.10
C SER A 211 -7.44 -17.86 17.13
N TYR A 212 -6.55 -16.92 17.43
CA TYR A 212 -6.84 -15.80 18.32
C TYR A 212 -7.33 -14.63 17.48
N VAL A 213 -8.53 -14.14 17.76
CA VAL A 213 -9.18 -13.12 16.92
C VAL A 213 -9.46 -11.88 17.76
N THR A 214 -8.90 -10.75 17.31
CA THR A 214 -9.24 -9.43 17.85
C THR A 214 -9.76 -8.53 16.75
N LYS A 215 -10.55 -7.52 17.11
CA LYS A 215 -11.11 -6.54 16.17
C LYS A 215 -10.73 -5.14 16.61
N PHE A 216 -10.29 -4.34 15.64
CA PHE A 216 -10.02 -2.91 15.82
C PHE A 216 -10.98 -2.12 14.94
N ASP A 217 -11.61 -1.12 15.53
CA ASP A 217 -12.29 -0.07 14.77
C ASP A 217 -11.25 0.69 13.94
N TRP A 218 -11.48 0.78 12.63
CA TRP A 218 -10.53 1.37 11.70
C TRP A 218 -10.24 2.84 12.01
N LYS A 219 -11.27 3.61 12.35
CA LYS A 219 -11.15 5.03 12.67
C LYS A 219 -10.23 5.27 13.86
N HIS A 220 -10.28 4.38 14.85
CA HIS A 220 -9.42 4.45 16.01
C HIS A 220 -8.00 3.99 15.69
N LEU A 221 -7.84 2.90 14.93
CA LEU A 221 -6.53 2.38 14.55
C LEU A 221 -5.74 3.39 13.69
N ILE A 222 -6.38 4.01 12.69
CA ILE A 222 -5.71 4.97 11.80
C ILE A 222 -5.34 6.28 12.52
N SER A 223 -6.10 6.68 13.55
CA SER A 223 -5.73 7.86 14.37
C SER A 223 -4.41 7.69 15.12
N LEU A 224 -3.98 6.43 15.33
CA LEU A 224 -2.72 6.09 15.97
C LEU A 224 -1.54 6.03 14.99
N TYR A 225 -1.75 6.26 13.69
CA TYR A 225 -0.75 6.08 12.65
C TYR A 225 0.57 6.81 12.94
N ASP A 226 0.51 8.09 13.35
CA ASP A 226 1.71 8.85 13.66
C ASP A 226 2.44 8.33 14.92
N SER A 227 1.69 7.75 15.86
CA SER A 227 2.25 7.13 17.08
C SER A 227 2.95 5.82 16.75
N ILE A 228 2.42 5.08 15.78
CA ILE A 228 3.02 3.85 15.27
C ILE A 228 4.35 4.17 14.59
N CYS A 229 4.38 5.18 13.71
CA CYS A 229 5.55 5.56 12.90
C CYS A 229 6.80 5.93 13.70
N ILE A 230 6.67 6.29 14.98
CA ILE A 230 7.81 6.67 15.82
C ILE A 230 8.47 5.49 16.54
N THR A 231 7.91 4.29 16.41
CA THR A 231 8.39 3.06 17.04
C THR A 231 9.05 2.14 16.04
N ARG A 232 9.85 1.18 16.51
CA ARG A 232 10.47 0.16 15.63
C ARG A 232 9.57 -1.03 15.38
N THR A 233 8.78 -1.38 16.40
CA THR A 233 7.94 -2.57 16.43
C THR A 233 6.64 -2.21 17.10
N VAL A 234 5.54 -2.62 16.48
CA VAL A 234 4.20 -2.51 17.04
C VAL A 234 3.85 -3.85 17.69
N TRP A 235 3.40 -3.79 18.93
CA TRP A 235 2.93 -4.96 19.64
C TRP A 235 1.41 -4.99 19.66
N ILE A 236 0.84 -6.13 19.29
CA ILE A 236 -0.58 -6.42 19.39
C ILE A 236 -0.75 -7.51 20.44
N TYR A 237 -1.64 -7.25 21.38
CA TYR A 237 -2.05 -8.18 22.42
C TYR A 237 -3.52 -8.55 22.15
N PRO A 238 -3.78 -9.64 21.39
CA PRO A 238 -5.13 -10.07 21.10
C PRO A 238 -5.84 -10.50 22.38
N SER A 239 -7.15 -10.28 22.43
CA SER A 239 -7.99 -10.78 23.50
C SER A 239 -9.06 -11.70 22.93
N ASN A 240 -9.11 -12.95 23.43
CA ASN A 240 -10.18 -13.88 23.11
C ASN A 240 -11.35 -13.64 24.06
N GLY A 241 -12.22 -12.70 23.70
CA GLY A 241 -13.57 -12.59 24.25
C GLY A 241 -13.69 -12.51 25.77
N SER A 242 -13.88 -11.29 26.27
CA SER A 242 -14.54 -10.88 27.53
C SER A 242 -13.74 -10.57 28.79
N VAL A 243 -12.46 -10.94 28.93
CA VAL A 243 -11.71 -10.64 30.19
C VAL A 243 -10.87 -9.37 30.11
N SER A 244 -10.31 -9.03 28.94
CA SER A 244 -9.48 -7.83 28.78
C SER A 244 -9.66 -7.20 27.39
N PRO A 245 -9.56 -5.87 27.23
CA PRO A 245 -9.58 -5.25 25.90
C PRO A 245 -8.31 -5.61 25.13
N PRO A 246 -8.35 -5.65 23.79
CA PRO A 246 -7.13 -5.79 22.99
C PRO A 246 -6.26 -4.55 23.12
N VAL A 247 -4.94 -4.75 23.16
CA VAL A 247 -3.97 -3.66 23.30
C VAL A 247 -3.09 -3.56 22.08
N LEU A 248 -2.96 -2.33 21.57
CA LEU A 248 -1.93 -1.94 20.63
C LEU A 248 -0.88 -1.15 21.41
N MET A 249 0.33 -1.69 21.54
CA MET A 249 1.43 -1.07 22.27
C MET A 249 2.53 -0.63 21.30
N CYS A 250 2.89 0.64 21.42
CA CYS A 250 3.90 1.31 20.62
C CYS A 250 5.07 1.73 21.54
N PRO A 251 6.05 0.85 21.81
CA PRO A 251 7.18 1.17 22.67
C PRO A 251 8.05 2.28 22.05
N ILE A 252 8.23 3.36 22.81
CA ILE A 252 9.10 4.49 22.44
C ILE A 252 10.46 4.26 23.08
N ASP A 253 11.44 3.85 22.27
CA ASP A 253 12.79 3.52 22.74
C ASP A 253 13.58 4.82 23.07
N PRO A 254 14.06 5.03 24.31
CA PRO A 254 14.80 6.23 24.68
C PRO A 254 16.21 6.29 24.07
N ASN A 255 16.77 5.16 23.61
CA ASN A 255 18.05 5.10 22.92
C ASN A 255 17.86 4.52 21.51
N PRO A 256 17.88 5.34 20.44
CA PRO A 256 17.79 4.84 19.08
C PRO A 256 19.14 4.22 18.69
N ASN A 257 19.49 3.06 19.25
CA ASN A 257 20.70 2.34 18.85
C ASN A 257 20.41 1.64 17.52
N PRO A 258 21.01 2.00 16.38
CA PRO A 258 20.51 1.71 15.04
C PRO A 258 20.66 0.25 14.59
N ASN A 259 21.07 -0.67 15.45
CA ASN A 259 21.26 -2.06 15.05
C ASN A 259 19.92 -2.81 15.06
N PRO A 260 19.36 -3.17 13.89
CA PRO A 260 18.35 -4.20 13.86
C PRO A 260 18.96 -5.48 14.44
N ILE A 261 18.17 -6.24 15.18
CA ILE A 261 18.53 -7.60 15.57
C ILE A 261 18.79 -8.37 14.27
N GLU A 262 20.07 -8.53 13.92
CA GLU A 262 20.55 -9.41 12.87
C GLU A 262 20.21 -10.85 13.29
N ASN A 263 19.01 -11.31 12.96
CA ASN A 263 18.80 -12.74 12.78
C ASN A 263 19.48 -13.12 11.46
N ARG A 264 20.81 -13.31 11.51
CA ARG A 264 21.58 -14.03 10.48
C ARG A 264 21.17 -15.50 10.52
N GLY A 265 19.99 -15.77 9.98
CA GLY A 265 19.65 -17.06 9.41
C GLY A 265 19.70 -16.92 7.90
N GLU A 266 20.89 -16.93 7.31
CA GLU A 266 21.02 -17.22 5.88
C GLU A 266 20.54 -18.66 5.66
N ARG A 267 19.25 -18.81 5.36
CA ARG A 267 18.73 -20.00 4.70
C ARG A 267 18.18 -19.56 3.37
N LYS A 268 18.92 -19.91 2.31
CA LYS A 268 18.40 -19.93 0.94
C LYS A 268 17.04 -20.61 0.97
N LEU A 269 16.01 -19.94 0.43
CA LEU A 269 14.72 -20.54 0.11
C LEU A 269 14.97 -21.85 -0.65
N GLN A 270 14.83 -22.98 0.01
CA GLN A 270 14.47 -24.23 -0.63
C GLN A 270 12.98 -24.41 -0.37
N THR A 271 12.16 -23.78 -1.20
CA THR A 271 10.79 -24.25 -1.38
C THR A 271 10.88 -25.62 -2.01
N SER A 272 10.47 -26.65 -1.28
CA SER A 272 10.20 -27.97 -1.86
C SER A 272 9.22 -27.77 -3.03
N PRO A 273 9.59 -28.08 -4.28
CA PRO A 273 8.82 -27.73 -5.48
C PRO A 273 7.54 -28.55 -5.67
N SER A 274 7.07 -29.30 -4.67
CA SER A 274 6.08 -30.36 -4.88
C SER A 274 4.60 -29.92 -4.81
N THR A 275 4.28 -28.64 -4.68
CA THR A 275 2.88 -28.15 -4.55
C THR A 275 2.58 -26.80 -5.21
N ALA A 276 3.51 -26.19 -5.94
CA ALA A 276 3.30 -24.87 -6.55
C ALA A 276 2.96 -25.03 -8.04
N MET A 277 1.77 -24.60 -8.45
CA MET A 277 1.28 -24.68 -9.83
C MET A 277 2.08 -23.77 -10.77
N VAL A 278 2.29 -22.54 -10.31
CA VAL A 278 2.94 -21.45 -11.03
C VAL A 278 3.64 -20.53 -10.04
N GLY A 279 4.80 -20.03 -10.45
CA GLY A 279 5.42 -18.89 -9.79
C GLY A 279 6.44 -18.19 -10.67
N PHE A 280 6.61 -16.90 -10.43
CA PHE A 280 7.53 -16.08 -11.18
C PHE A 280 8.19 -15.01 -10.32
N ARG A 281 9.40 -14.60 -10.70
CA ARG A 281 10.13 -13.49 -10.10
C ARG A 281 10.56 -12.50 -11.17
N ILE A 282 10.34 -11.22 -10.91
CA ILE A 282 10.77 -10.10 -11.75
C ILE A 282 11.76 -9.26 -10.94
N SER A 283 12.94 -8.96 -11.51
CA SER A 283 13.99 -8.15 -10.86
C SER A 283 13.52 -6.78 -10.39
N ARG A 284 12.70 -6.12 -11.22
CA ARG A 284 12.29 -4.73 -11.07
C ARG A 284 10.80 -4.61 -11.28
N VAL A 285 10.09 -4.03 -10.32
CA VAL A 285 8.64 -3.84 -10.42
C VAL A 285 8.27 -2.72 -11.38
N ALA A 286 9.13 -1.73 -11.60
CA ALA A 286 8.84 -0.54 -12.40
C ALA A 286 8.19 -0.83 -13.77
N PRO A 287 8.69 -1.77 -14.59
CA PRO A 287 8.12 -1.99 -15.90
C PRO A 287 6.73 -2.63 -15.81
N LEU A 288 6.54 -3.62 -14.92
CA LEU A 288 5.23 -4.23 -14.71
C LEU A 288 4.23 -3.21 -14.16
N LYS A 289 4.65 -2.36 -13.23
CA LYS A 289 3.84 -1.27 -12.68
C LYS A 289 3.36 -0.31 -13.77
N LYS A 290 4.25 0.10 -14.69
CA LYS A 290 3.89 0.91 -15.86
C LYS A 290 2.90 0.17 -16.76
N THR A 291 3.16 -1.09 -17.08
CA THR A 291 2.31 -1.87 -17.99
C THR A 291 0.90 -2.12 -17.41
N VAL A 292 0.79 -2.53 -16.15
CA VAL A 292 -0.51 -2.76 -15.48
C VAL A 292 -1.29 -1.45 -15.33
N SER A 293 -0.60 -0.33 -15.05
CA SER A 293 -1.24 1.00 -15.02
C SER A 293 -1.77 1.45 -16.38
N LEU A 294 -1.17 1.04 -17.50
CA LEU A 294 -1.70 1.35 -18.83
C LEU A 294 -2.99 0.57 -19.10
N LEU A 295 -3.05 -0.71 -18.69
CA LEU A 295 -4.28 -1.50 -18.78
C LEU A 295 -5.39 -1.00 -17.85
N SER A 296 -5.05 -0.49 -16.66
CA SER A 296 -6.05 0.08 -15.75
C SER A 296 -6.69 1.36 -16.29
N LYS A 297 -6.06 1.99 -17.30
CA LYS A 297 -6.57 3.18 -18.01
C LYS A 297 -7.38 2.82 -19.26
N LEU A 298 -7.81 1.56 -19.43
CA LEU A 298 -8.72 1.20 -20.51
C LEU A 298 -9.96 2.14 -20.51
N PRO A 299 -10.42 2.59 -21.67
CA PRO A 299 -11.40 3.66 -21.82
C PRO A 299 -12.79 3.24 -21.33
N GLU A 300 -13.04 3.33 -20.02
CA GLU A 300 -14.34 3.45 -19.36
C GLU A 300 -14.10 3.70 -17.85
N PRO A 301 -14.45 4.88 -17.30
CA PRO A 301 -14.02 5.31 -15.96
C PRO A 301 -14.67 4.59 -14.77
N ASP A 302 -15.63 3.69 -15.00
CA ASP A 302 -16.55 3.24 -13.94
C ASP A 302 -16.52 1.74 -13.60
N VAL A 303 -15.60 0.92 -14.12
CA VAL A 303 -15.68 -0.53 -13.86
C VAL A 303 -14.36 -1.22 -13.52
N ILE A 304 -14.49 -2.15 -12.57
CA ILE A 304 -13.51 -3.14 -12.14
C ILE A 304 -13.00 -3.89 -13.39
N VAL A 305 -11.78 -3.60 -13.82
CA VAL A 305 -11.14 -4.34 -14.91
C VAL A 305 -10.59 -5.65 -14.32
N ILE A 306 -11.40 -6.70 -14.36
CA ILE A 306 -10.93 -8.06 -14.08
C ILE A 306 -10.10 -8.49 -15.27
N ALA A 307 -8.86 -8.89 -15.02
CA ALA A 307 -7.98 -9.39 -16.05
C ALA A 307 -7.57 -10.83 -15.79
N THR A 308 -7.49 -11.59 -16.87
CA THR A 308 -7.06 -12.98 -16.87
C THR A 308 -5.56 -13.04 -17.12
N PHE A 309 -4.81 -13.47 -16.13
CA PHE A 309 -3.40 -13.84 -16.21
C PHE A 309 -3.31 -15.29 -16.66
N ASN A 310 -2.95 -15.52 -17.92
CA ASN A 310 -2.66 -16.85 -18.44
C ASN A 310 -1.17 -17.14 -18.32
N PHE A 311 -0.85 -18.28 -17.74
CA PHE A 311 0.51 -18.77 -17.61
C PHE A 311 0.69 -19.97 -18.52
N LEU A 312 1.65 -19.88 -19.43
CA LEU A 312 1.92 -20.91 -20.43
C LEU A 312 3.33 -21.49 -20.20
N PRO A 313 3.44 -22.81 -19.92
CA PRO A 313 4.74 -23.46 -19.72
C PRO A 313 5.69 -23.20 -20.89
N GLY A 314 6.88 -22.69 -20.58
CA GLY A 314 7.92 -22.40 -21.57
C GLY A 314 7.71 -21.15 -22.43
N GLN A 315 6.57 -20.45 -22.32
CA GLN A 315 6.28 -19.24 -23.11
C GLN A 315 6.28 -17.98 -22.24
N GLY A 316 5.80 -18.07 -21.00
CA GLY A 316 5.72 -16.93 -20.08
C GLY A 316 4.29 -16.67 -19.65
N MET A 317 3.89 -15.40 -19.67
CA MET A 317 2.60 -14.95 -19.14
C MET A 317 1.91 -14.00 -20.11
N SER A 318 0.61 -14.19 -20.34
CA SER A 318 -0.24 -13.19 -20.99
C SER A 318 -1.25 -12.63 -19.98
N LEU A 319 -1.51 -11.33 -20.05
CA LEU A 319 -2.53 -10.64 -19.26
C LEU A 319 -3.61 -10.12 -20.20
N LEU A 320 -4.85 -10.57 -20.05
CA LEU A 320 -5.96 -10.21 -20.92
C LEU A 320 -7.05 -9.51 -20.11
N ALA A 321 -7.43 -8.31 -20.53
CA ALA A 321 -8.42 -7.48 -19.86
C ALA A 321 -9.40 -6.94 -20.90
N SER A 322 -10.70 -7.10 -20.68
CA SER A 322 -11.73 -6.59 -21.58
C SER A 322 -12.48 -5.41 -20.97
N SER A 323 -12.90 -4.45 -21.78
CA SER A 323 -13.94 -3.49 -21.39
C SER A 323 -15.27 -4.20 -21.14
N ASN A 324 -16.19 -3.56 -20.42
CA ASN A 324 -17.45 -4.20 -19.98
C ASN A 324 -18.39 -4.54 -21.12
N ASN A 325 -18.34 -3.71 -22.17
CA ASN A 325 -19.08 -3.94 -23.41
C ASN A 325 -18.39 -4.98 -24.32
N GLY A 326 -17.23 -5.51 -23.91
CA GLY A 326 -16.43 -6.46 -24.68
C GLY A 326 -15.83 -5.88 -25.96
N ARG A 327 -15.87 -4.55 -26.17
CA ARG A 327 -15.42 -3.90 -27.42
C ARG A 327 -13.93 -3.64 -27.48
N VAL A 328 -13.26 -3.51 -26.34
CA VAL A 328 -11.81 -3.31 -26.28
C VAL A 328 -11.22 -4.43 -25.44
N LEU A 329 -10.34 -5.21 -26.05
CA LEU A 329 -9.53 -6.20 -25.33
C LEU A 329 -8.08 -5.69 -25.28
N GLY A 330 -7.60 -5.37 -24.09
CA GLY A 330 -6.19 -5.14 -23.81
C GLY A 330 -5.50 -6.46 -23.48
N ALA A 331 -4.41 -6.74 -24.17
CA ALA A 331 -3.56 -7.90 -23.95
C ALA A 331 -2.13 -7.43 -23.67
N ILE A 332 -1.47 -7.99 -22.66
CA ILE A 332 -0.02 -7.87 -22.50
C ILE A 332 0.56 -9.26 -22.65
N HIS A 333 1.58 -9.39 -23.50
CA HIS A 333 2.40 -10.60 -23.52
C HIS A 333 3.75 -10.33 -22.85
N ILE A 334 4.10 -11.15 -21.87
CA ILE A 334 5.36 -11.11 -21.13
C ILE A 334 6.10 -12.42 -21.39
N ASP A 335 7.15 -12.32 -22.20
CA ASP A 335 7.99 -13.46 -22.54
C ASP A 335 8.70 -14.03 -21.31
N ILE A 336 8.95 -15.35 -21.34
CA ILE A 336 9.68 -16.04 -20.27
C ILE A 336 11.04 -15.40 -19.95
N GLY A 337 11.70 -14.81 -20.96
CA GLY A 337 12.99 -14.12 -20.82
C GLY A 337 12.94 -12.83 -19.99
N SER A 338 11.75 -12.26 -19.78
CA SER A 338 11.55 -11.07 -18.95
C SER A 338 11.52 -11.38 -17.45
N PHE A 339 11.50 -12.66 -17.06
CA PHE A 339 11.51 -13.10 -15.67
C PHE A 339 12.90 -13.56 -15.24
N ASN A 340 13.26 -13.30 -13.98
CA ASN A 340 14.44 -13.87 -13.35
C ASN A 340 14.31 -15.37 -13.11
N SER A 341 13.09 -15.76 -12.76
CA SER A 341 12.70 -17.15 -12.59
C SER A 341 11.24 -17.26 -12.94
N PHE A 342 10.88 -18.28 -13.71
CA PHE A 342 9.50 -18.59 -14.06
C PHE A 342 9.36 -20.10 -14.04
N PHE A 343 8.33 -20.59 -13.36
CA PHE A 343 7.92 -21.98 -13.42
C PHE A 343 6.40 -22.04 -13.56
N CYS A 344 5.95 -22.98 -14.39
CA CYS A 344 4.54 -23.24 -14.63
C CYS A 344 4.45 -24.71 -15.02
N ASP A 345 3.86 -25.51 -14.15
CA ASP A 345 3.81 -26.97 -14.34
C ASP A 345 2.81 -27.36 -15.42
N HIS A 346 1.72 -26.60 -15.53
CA HIS A 346 0.67 -26.79 -16.52
C HIS A 346 -0.02 -25.46 -16.83
N PRO A 347 -0.57 -25.29 -18.06
CA PRO A 347 -1.26 -24.06 -18.42
C PRO A 347 -2.36 -23.72 -17.41
N CYS A 348 -2.34 -22.50 -16.88
CA CYS A 348 -3.33 -22.05 -15.91
C CYS A 348 -3.71 -20.59 -16.13
N SER A 349 -4.85 -20.19 -15.57
CA SER A 349 -5.41 -18.85 -15.71
C SER A 349 -5.83 -18.33 -14.34
N LEU A 350 -5.47 -17.10 -14.01
CA LEU A 350 -5.86 -16.41 -12.77
C LEU A 350 -6.64 -15.13 -13.12
N ALA A 351 -7.81 -14.95 -12.53
CA ALA A 351 -8.57 -13.71 -12.67
C ALA A 351 -8.21 -12.75 -11.53
N ILE A 352 -7.66 -11.59 -11.87
CA ILE A 352 -7.15 -10.60 -10.92
C ILE A 352 -7.78 -9.24 -11.22
N ASP A 353 -8.24 -8.55 -10.19
CA ASP A 353 -8.61 -7.14 -10.29
C ASP A 353 -7.37 -6.28 -10.53
N ILE A 354 -7.27 -5.70 -11.73
CA ILE A 354 -6.14 -4.87 -12.14
C ILE A 354 -5.97 -3.66 -11.23
N ASN A 355 -7.06 -3.06 -10.74
CA ASN A 355 -6.97 -1.90 -9.87
C ASN A 355 -6.36 -2.28 -8.52
N HIS A 356 -6.74 -3.44 -7.97
CA HIS A 356 -6.10 -3.96 -6.76
C HIS A 356 -4.63 -4.30 -6.96
N LEU A 357 -4.26 -4.85 -8.12
CA LEU A 357 -2.87 -5.11 -8.46
C LEU A 357 -2.08 -3.81 -8.63
N CYS A 358 -2.61 -2.81 -9.35
CA CYS A 358 -2.04 -1.47 -9.47
C CYS A 358 -1.77 -0.86 -8.09
N THR A 359 -2.78 -0.85 -7.22
CA THR A 359 -2.63 -0.34 -5.84
C THR A 359 -1.52 -1.08 -5.12
N PHE A 360 -1.45 -2.41 -5.21
CA PHE A 360 -0.38 -3.18 -4.59
C PHE A 360 1.02 -2.85 -5.14
N LEU A 361 1.17 -2.77 -6.47
CA LEU A 361 2.44 -2.45 -7.13
C LEU A 361 2.91 -1.01 -6.85
N ASN A 362 1.98 -0.09 -6.57
CA ASN A 362 2.33 1.30 -6.22
C ASN A 362 3.12 1.44 -4.92
N TYR A 363 3.06 0.46 -4.02
CA TYR A 363 3.90 0.41 -2.80
C TYR A 363 5.31 -0.10 -3.06
N ALA A 364 5.56 -0.75 -4.20
CA ALA A 364 6.91 -1.08 -4.59
C ALA A 364 7.64 0.17 -5.08
N GLY A 365 8.84 0.40 -4.53
CA GLY A 365 9.85 1.18 -5.21
C GLY A 365 10.24 0.50 -6.52
N ASP A 366 10.63 1.31 -7.50
CA ASP A 366 10.86 0.87 -8.87
C ASP A 366 11.93 -0.24 -9.00
N GLU A 367 12.91 -0.22 -8.09
CA GLU A 367 14.03 -1.18 -8.03
C GLU A 367 13.72 -2.44 -7.20
N HIS A 368 12.55 -2.52 -6.54
CA HIS A 368 12.19 -3.74 -5.81
C HIS A 368 11.88 -4.88 -6.79
N SER A 369 12.04 -6.11 -6.32
CA SER A 369 11.62 -7.29 -7.07
C SER A 369 10.21 -7.72 -6.69
N LEU A 370 9.50 -8.32 -7.63
CA LEU A 370 8.17 -8.91 -7.41
C LEU A 370 8.28 -10.42 -7.54
N HIS A 371 7.66 -11.13 -6.62
CA HIS A 371 7.56 -12.58 -6.64
C HIS A 371 6.09 -12.98 -6.46
N MET A 372 5.61 -13.87 -7.33
CA MET A 372 4.28 -14.46 -7.23
C MET A 372 4.41 -15.98 -7.12
N ILE A 373 3.66 -16.59 -6.22
CA ILE A 373 3.46 -18.05 -6.19
C ILE A 373 1.97 -18.34 -6.01
N THR A 374 1.48 -19.37 -6.67
CA THR A 374 0.16 -19.96 -6.45
C THR A 374 0.27 -21.47 -6.26
N SER A 375 -0.68 -22.08 -5.55
CA SER A 375 -0.74 -23.52 -5.28
C SER A 375 -2.12 -24.08 -5.57
N ASP A 376 -2.19 -25.34 -6.00
CA ASP A 376 -3.43 -26.04 -6.38
C ASP A 376 -4.48 -26.14 -5.26
N LEU A 377 -4.05 -25.96 -4.00
CA LEU A 377 -4.85 -26.30 -2.82
C LEU A 377 -5.76 -25.17 -2.33
N GLU A 378 -5.54 -23.94 -2.77
CA GLU A 378 -6.34 -22.79 -2.37
C GLU A 378 -6.47 -21.84 -3.55
N ASN A 379 -7.66 -21.29 -3.79
CA ASN A 379 -7.92 -20.24 -4.78
C ASN A 379 -7.22 -18.92 -4.39
N LEU A 380 -5.95 -18.98 -4.00
CA LEU A 380 -5.15 -17.95 -3.38
C LEU A 380 -3.81 -17.89 -4.09
N TYR A 381 -3.45 -16.71 -4.58
CA TYR A 381 -2.10 -16.42 -5.04
C TYR A 381 -1.45 -15.43 -4.08
N PHE A 382 -0.16 -15.64 -3.84
CA PHE A 382 0.65 -14.81 -2.95
C PHE A 382 1.59 -13.96 -3.78
N PHE A 383 1.39 -12.65 -3.73
CA PHE A 383 2.36 -11.67 -4.22
C PHE A 383 3.26 -11.20 -3.09
N SER A 384 4.55 -11.08 -3.34
CA SER A 384 5.53 -10.46 -2.45
C SER A 384 6.41 -9.47 -3.19
N ILE A 385 6.62 -8.31 -2.58
CA ILE A 385 7.64 -7.34 -2.98
C ILE A 385 8.86 -7.58 -2.11
N GLU A 386 10.02 -7.75 -2.73
CA GLU A 386 11.29 -8.01 -2.05
C GLU A 386 12.30 -6.90 -2.35
N ASP A 387 13.14 -6.58 -1.38
CA ASP A 387 14.27 -5.68 -1.59
C ASP A 387 15.42 -6.36 -2.38
N SER A 388 16.51 -5.63 -2.59
CA SER A 388 17.70 -6.13 -3.30
C SER A 388 18.39 -7.32 -2.60
N GLU A 389 18.13 -7.52 -1.30
CA GLU A 389 18.66 -8.67 -0.53
C GLU A 389 17.70 -9.88 -0.59
N GLY A 390 16.54 -9.74 -1.24
CA GLY A 390 15.50 -10.77 -1.28
C GLY A 390 14.66 -10.85 0.00
N LYS A 391 14.72 -9.84 0.88
CA LYS A 391 13.83 -9.77 2.04
C LYS A 391 12.47 -9.27 1.60
N ILE A 392 11.41 -9.98 2.01
CA ILE A 392 10.03 -9.60 1.70
C ILE A 392 9.68 -8.35 2.50
N LEU A 393 9.42 -7.26 1.78
CA LEU A 393 8.96 -5.98 2.32
C LEU A 393 7.46 -5.97 2.54
N LEU A 394 6.71 -6.58 1.62
CA LEU A 394 5.26 -6.64 1.63
C LEU A 394 4.81 -7.94 0.98
N GLY A 395 3.82 -8.62 1.56
CA GLY A 395 3.16 -9.74 0.92
C GLY A 395 1.65 -9.66 1.05
N ARG A 396 0.96 -10.08 0.00
CA ARG A 396 -0.50 -10.07 -0.09
C ARG A 396 -0.98 -11.40 -0.64
N SER A 397 -1.90 -12.03 0.08
CA SER A 397 -2.71 -13.12 -0.47
C SER A 397 -3.95 -12.48 -1.09
N MET A 398 -4.31 -12.90 -2.28
CA MET A 398 -5.53 -12.45 -2.94
C MET A 398 -6.34 -13.69 -3.33
N ALA A 399 -7.61 -13.69 -2.98
CA ALA A 399 -8.54 -14.75 -3.36
C ALA A 399 -9.04 -14.56 -4.79
N LEU A 400 -9.09 -15.64 -5.57
CA LEU A 400 -9.78 -15.72 -6.85
C LEU A 400 -11.29 -15.66 -6.58
N ASN A 401 -11.83 -14.45 -6.53
CA ASN A 401 -13.27 -14.21 -6.42
C ASN A 401 -13.94 -14.06 -7.79
N TYR A 402 -13.19 -14.24 -8.87
CA TYR A 402 -13.65 -13.98 -10.23
C TYR A 402 -13.46 -15.22 -11.09
N GLU A 403 -14.45 -15.53 -11.92
CA GLU A 403 -14.34 -16.59 -12.92
C GLU A 403 -13.46 -16.13 -14.08
N VAL A 404 -12.66 -17.06 -14.61
CA VAL A 404 -11.84 -16.82 -15.80
C VAL A 404 -12.75 -16.75 -17.02
N ASN A 405 -12.64 -15.66 -17.79
CA ASN A 405 -13.38 -15.54 -19.04
C ASN A 405 -12.69 -16.40 -20.12
N GLU A 406 -13.34 -17.50 -20.54
CA GLU A 406 -12.77 -18.46 -21.50
C GLU A 406 -12.56 -17.87 -22.91
N MET A 407 -13.23 -16.77 -23.27
CA MET A 407 -13.07 -16.11 -24.58
C MET A 407 -11.63 -15.62 -24.83
N HIS A 408 -10.82 -15.49 -23.78
CA HIS A 408 -9.47 -14.94 -23.83
C HIS A 408 -8.42 -15.86 -24.49
N ARG A 409 -8.66 -17.18 -24.59
CA ARG A 409 -7.62 -18.12 -25.10
C ARG A 409 -7.32 -18.00 -26.60
N ASP A 410 -8.25 -17.52 -27.42
CA ASP A 410 -8.09 -17.47 -28.88
C ASP A 410 -7.30 -16.25 -29.39
N PHE A 411 -7.07 -15.26 -28.54
CA PHE A 411 -6.46 -13.98 -28.93
C PHE A 411 -4.93 -14.01 -29.03
N ASP A 412 -4.25 -14.93 -28.33
CA ASP A 412 -2.78 -15.01 -28.36
C ASP A 412 -2.21 -15.39 -29.76
N GLN A 413 -3.04 -15.94 -30.66
CA GLN A 413 -2.64 -16.28 -32.03
C GLN A 413 -3.08 -15.27 -33.10
N MET A 414 -3.88 -14.25 -32.75
CA MET A 414 -4.45 -13.31 -33.73
C MET A 414 -3.40 -12.47 -34.49
N PRO A 415 -2.31 -11.95 -33.89
CA PRO A 415 -1.36 -11.09 -34.59
C PRO A 415 -0.74 -11.75 -35.82
N ASN A 416 -0.54 -13.07 -35.78
CA ASN A 416 0.06 -13.84 -36.88
C ASN A 416 -0.87 -13.99 -38.11
N ARG A 417 -2.14 -13.58 -37.99
CA ARG A 417 -3.10 -13.61 -39.11
C ARG A 417 -3.04 -12.35 -39.96
N TYR A 418 -2.43 -11.28 -39.46
CA TYR A 418 -2.30 -10.02 -40.19
C TYR A 418 -1.11 -10.06 -41.15
N VAL A 419 -1.37 -9.70 -42.40
CA VAL A 419 -0.35 -9.68 -43.46
C VAL A 419 0.29 -8.30 -43.59
N VAL A 420 -0.47 -7.24 -43.29
CA VAL A 420 -0.05 -5.84 -43.40
C VAL A 420 -0.06 -5.17 -42.04
N LYS A 421 0.91 -4.30 -41.81
CA LYS A 421 0.95 -3.39 -40.66
C LYS A 421 1.55 -2.06 -41.06
N PHE A 422 1.22 -1.01 -40.32
CA PHE A 422 1.95 0.25 -40.39
C PHE A 422 2.34 0.74 -39.00
N SER A 423 3.45 1.47 -38.96
CA SER A 423 3.95 2.11 -37.75
C SER A 423 3.77 3.62 -37.85
N ILE A 424 3.31 4.26 -36.77
CA ILE A 424 3.15 5.71 -36.67
C ILE A 424 3.68 6.20 -35.31
N PRO A 425 4.47 7.28 -35.25
CA PRO A 425 4.91 7.82 -33.97
C PRO A 425 3.71 8.24 -33.12
N THR A 426 3.70 7.91 -31.82
CA THR A 426 2.52 8.13 -30.97
C THR A 426 2.10 9.60 -30.91
N LEU A 427 3.08 10.53 -30.95
CA LEU A 427 2.80 11.97 -30.99
C LEU A 427 2.08 12.41 -32.28
N VAL A 428 2.39 11.79 -33.41
CA VAL A 428 1.70 12.07 -34.69
C VAL A 428 0.27 11.54 -34.60
N LEU A 429 0.07 10.33 -34.08
CA LEU A 429 -1.24 9.76 -33.86
C LEU A 429 -2.11 10.65 -32.95
N LEU A 430 -1.56 11.13 -31.82
CA LEU A 430 -2.28 12.04 -30.92
C LEU A 430 -2.68 13.34 -31.61
N ASN A 431 -1.77 13.99 -32.34
CA ASN A 431 -2.08 15.22 -33.05
C ASN A 431 -3.22 15.03 -34.05
N ILE A 432 -3.29 13.88 -34.73
CA ILE A 432 -4.41 13.55 -35.63
C ILE A 432 -5.70 13.43 -34.83
N LEU A 433 -5.68 12.70 -33.71
CA LEU A 433 -6.87 12.49 -32.87
C LEU A 433 -7.38 13.78 -32.23
N ASP A 434 -6.49 14.70 -31.86
CA ASP A 434 -6.85 16.03 -31.37
C ASP A 434 -7.41 16.92 -32.48
N LEU A 435 -6.88 16.83 -33.70
CA LEU A 435 -7.46 17.48 -34.88
C LEU A 435 -8.82 16.88 -35.26
N PHE A 436 -9.12 15.65 -34.84
CA PHE A 436 -10.38 14.95 -35.10
C PHE A 436 -11.39 15.09 -33.96
N ASP A 437 -11.09 15.87 -32.93
CA ASP A 437 -11.96 16.16 -31.79
C ASP A 437 -13.14 17.06 -32.19
N ILE A 438 -14.02 16.48 -33.00
CA ILE A 438 -15.26 17.06 -33.50
C ILE A 438 -16.38 16.24 -32.85
N PRO A 439 -17.35 16.86 -32.15
CA PRO A 439 -18.37 16.15 -31.37
C PRO A 439 -19.15 15.07 -32.15
N GLU A 440 -19.26 15.22 -33.46
CA GLU A 440 -20.02 14.34 -34.35
C GLU A 440 -19.21 13.13 -34.90
N ALA A 441 -17.89 13.06 -34.67
CA ALA A 441 -17.05 11.99 -35.19
C ALA A 441 -17.09 10.74 -34.29
N GLU A 442 -17.87 9.73 -34.67
CA GLU A 442 -17.96 8.47 -33.90
C GLU A 442 -16.84 7.47 -34.22
N THR A 443 -16.25 7.53 -35.42
CA THR A 443 -15.24 6.56 -35.86
C THR A 443 -14.05 7.21 -36.55
N VAL A 444 -12.86 6.65 -36.33
CA VAL A 444 -11.65 6.91 -37.10
C VAL A 444 -11.37 5.71 -37.99
N THR A 445 -11.21 5.92 -39.28
CA THR A 445 -10.85 4.90 -40.26
C THR A 445 -9.44 5.17 -40.78
N ALA A 446 -8.56 4.17 -40.71
CA ALA A 446 -7.29 4.16 -41.39
C ALA A 446 -7.36 3.22 -42.59
N VAL A 447 -7.17 3.75 -43.80
CA VAL A 447 -7.06 3.00 -45.05
C VAL A 447 -5.59 2.93 -45.43
N VAL A 448 -5.08 1.71 -45.54
CA VAL A 448 -3.66 1.44 -45.76
C VAL A 448 -3.49 0.83 -47.15
N THR A 449 -2.64 1.47 -47.96
CA THR A 449 -2.13 0.93 -49.23
C THR A 449 -0.61 0.81 -49.14
N LYS A 450 0.01 0.21 -50.17
CA LYS A 450 1.48 0.07 -50.24
C LYS A 450 2.22 1.41 -50.19
N GLU A 451 1.60 2.49 -50.68
CA GLU A 451 2.24 3.80 -50.84
C GLU A 451 1.88 4.78 -49.72
N LYS A 452 0.70 4.65 -49.11
CA LYS A 452 0.20 5.62 -48.13
C LYS A 452 -0.75 5.02 -47.10
N VAL A 453 -0.87 5.73 -45.99
CA VAL A 453 -1.92 5.57 -44.98
C VAL A 453 -2.81 6.82 -45.03
N GLU A 454 -4.10 6.62 -45.24
CA GLU A 454 -5.12 7.66 -45.16
C GLU A 454 -5.92 7.48 -43.87
N ILE A 455 -5.86 8.46 -42.97
CA ILE A 455 -6.58 8.44 -41.70
C ILE A 455 -7.69 9.49 -41.76
N THR A 456 -8.94 9.07 -41.59
CA THR A 456 -10.12 9.91 -41.73
C THR A 456 -11.15 9.65 -40.63
N ASN A 457 -11.92 10.67 -40.24
CA ASN A 457 -13.08 10.53 -39.36
C ASN A 457 -14.42 10.82 -40.08
N GLY A 458 -14.40 10.84 -41.42
CA GLY A 458 -15.54 11.22 -42.26
C GLY A 458 -15.69 12.73 -42.49
N PHE A 459 -15.06 13.57 -41.66
CA PHE A 459 -15.09 15.03 -41.79
C PHE A 459 -13.73 15.61 -42.20
N ARG A 460 -12.65 15.02 -41.71
CA ARG A 460 -11.27 15.40 -42.00
C ARG A 460 -10.48 14.16 -42.42
N THR A 461 -9.53 14.36 -43.32
CA THR A 461 -8.65 13.31 -43.83
C THR A 461 -7.21 13.80 -43.81
N HIS A 462 -6.32 12.95 -43.31
CA HIS A 462 -4.88 13.15 -43.36
C HIS A 462 -4.22 11.99 -44.10
N GLU A 463 -3.28 12.32 -44.98
CA GLU A 463 -2.53 11.34 -45.77
C GLU A 463 -1.06 11.33 -45.34
N TYR A 464 -0.52 10.13 -45.16
CA TYR A 464 0.87 9.90 -44.82
C TYR A 464 1.48 8.91 -45.79
N TYR A 465 2.51 9.34 -46.52
CA TYR A 465 3.22 8.49 -47.47
C TYR A 465 4.22 7.59 -46.73
N ASN A 466 4.45 6.39 -47.26
CA ASN A 466 5.42 5.44 -46.71
C ASN A 466 6.82 6.07 -46.67
N GLU A 467 7.53 5.89 -45.57
CA GLU A 467 8.85 6.48 -45.29
C GLU A 467 8.87 8.03 -45.36
N SER A 468 7.72 8.68 -45.16
CA SER A 468 7.65 10.14 -45.11
C SER A 468 8.39 10.73 -43.90
N ILE A 469 8.64 12.04 -43.95
CA ILE A 469 9.30 12.83 -42.88
C ILE A 469 8.58 12.68 -41.52
N PHE A 470 7.31 12.28 -41.53
CA PHE A 470 6.51 12.06 -40.32
C PHE A 470 6.75 10.69 -39.67
N GLY A 471 7.65 9.85 -40.21
CA GLY A 471 8.07 8.59 -39.60
C GLY A 471 7.06 7.45 -39.73
N VAL A 472 6.14 7.53 -40.70
CA VAL A 472 5.20 6.43 -40.99
C VAL A 472 5.87 5.38 -41.85
N VAL A 473 5.82 4.11 -41.42
CA VAL A 473 6.42 2.98 -42.13
C VAL A 473 5.37 1.91 -42.37
N ILE A 474 5.21 1.45 -43.60
CA ILE A 474 4.24 0.43 -44.02
C ILE A 474 5.00 -0.85 -44.38
N GLU A 475 4.59 -1.98 -43.80
CA GLU A 475 5.21 -3.29 -43.99
C GLU A 475 4.18 -4.36 -44.37
N GLY A 476 4.63 -5.40 -45.06
CA GLY A 476 3.85 -6.63 -45.27
C GLY A 476 3.14 -6.79 -46.62
N PHE A 477 3.11 -5.75 -47.46
CA PHE A 477 2.64 -5.87 -48.84
C PHE A 477 3.60 -6.75 -49.67
N LYS A 478 3.04 -7.70 -50.43
CA LYS A 478 3.79 -8.40 -51.49
C LYS A 478 3.98 -7.48 -52.70
N GLU A 479 4.95 -7.79 -53.58
CA GLU A 479 5.25 -6.94 -54.74
C GLU A 479 4.01 -6.66 -55.61
N ASP A 480 3.15 -7.68 -55.80
CA ASP A 480 1.94 -7.64 -56.62
C ASP A 480 0.65 -7.31 -55.83
N ASP A 481 0.75 -6.98 -54.53
CA ASP A 481 -0.43 -6.65 -53.73
C ASP A 481 -0.88 -5.21 -53.99
N HIS A 482 -2.00 -5.06 -54.69
CA HIS A 482 -2.66 -3.79 -54.97
C HIS A 482 -3.90 -3.56 -54.08
N GLY A 483 -4.12 -4.41 -53.07
CA GLY A 483 -5.23 -4.29 -52.14
C GLY A 483 -5.13 -3.06 -51.23
N SER A 484 -6.26 -2.75 -50.58
CA SER A 484 -6.29 -1.83 -49.45
C SER A 484 -6.75 -2.57 -48.20
N TYR A 485 -6.18 -2.19 -47.07
CA TYR A 485 -6.50 -2.76 -45.77
C TYR A 485 -7.12 -1.64 -44.92
N VAL A 486 -8.12 -1.97 -44.11
CA VAL A 486 -8.89 -0.99 -43.35
C VAL A 486 -8.85 -1.32 -41.87
N ALA A 487 -8.54 -0.33 -41.04
CA ALA A 487 -8.73 -0.38 -39.60
C ALA A 487 -9.76 0.68 -39.22
N LYS A 488 -10.81 0.31 -38.49
CA LYS A 488 -11.78 1.27 -37.94
C LYS A 488 -11.67 1.31 -36.42
N PHE A 489 -11.82 2.46 -35.82
CA PHE A 489 -11.72 2.62 -34.38
C PHE A 489 -12.87 3.49 -33.91
N ASP A 490 -13.48 3.13 -32.78
CA ASP A 490 -14.38 4.05 -32.08
C ASP A 490 -13.53 5.18 -31.47
N CYS A 491 -13.86 6.43 -31.80
CA CYS A 491 -13.15 7.62 -31.29
C CYS A 491 -13.13 7.65 -29.76
N LYS A 492 -14.21 7.18 -29.11
CA LYS A 492 -14.36 7.17 -27.65
C LYS A 492 -13.33 6.27 -26.97
N HIS A 493 -12.89 5.21 -27.66
CA HIS A 493 -11.93 4.27 -27.13
C HIS A 493 -10.49 4.56 -27.59
N LEU A 494 -10.30 5.00 -28.84
CA LEU A 494 -8.97 5.23 -29.40
C LEU A 494 -8.25 6.43 -28.76
N LYS A 495 -8.96 7.52 -28.45
CA LYS A 495 -8.33 8.74 -27.91
C LYS A 495 -7.77 8.56 -26.50
N PRO A 496 -8.51 8.05 -25.50
CA PRO A 496 -7.94 7.81 -24.17
C PRO A 496 -6.80 6.79 -24.22
N LEU A 497 -6.91 5.80 -25.11
CA LEU A 497 -5.87 4.80 -25.31
C LEU A 497 -4.58 5.43 -25.87
N ALA A 498 -4.68 6.25 -26.91
CA ALA A 498 -3.54 6.94 -27.50
C ALA A 498 -2.86 7.89 -26.50
N TRP A 499 -3.64 8.56 -25.64
CA TRP A 499 -3.12 9.39 -24.54
C TRP A 499 -2.33 8.56 -23.53
N SER A 500 -2.87 7.42 -23.12
CA SER A 500 -2.20 6.45 -22.24
C SER A 500 -0.88 5.96 -22.85
N ILE A 501 -0.89 5.64 -24.16
CA ILE A 501 0.30 5.15 -24.88
C ILE A 501 1.34 6.25 -25.07
N CYS A 502 0.98 7.53 -25.18
CA CYS A 502 1.98 8.59 -25.36
C CYS A 502 2.94 8.74 -24.18
N GLU A 503 2.55 8.29 -22.99
CA GLU A 503 3.44 8.21 -21.82
C GLU A 503 4.61 7.22 -22.04
N THR A 504 4.53 6.34 -23.03
CA THR A 504 5.59 5.38 -23.36
C THR A 504 6.57 5.88 -24.42
N ARG A 505 6.38 7.07 -25.01
CA ARG A 505 7.26 7.69 -26.02
C ARG A 505 7.80 6.69 -27.07
N GLY A 506 7.06 6.46 -28.15
CA GLY A 506 7.52 5.53 -29.18
C GLY A 506 6.71 5.55 -30.47
N THR A 507 6.70 4.40 -31.14
CA THR A 507 5.95 4.14 -32.37
C THR A 507 4.88 3.11 -32.07
N VAL A 508 3.66 3.35 -32.53
CA VAL A 508 2.56 2.40 -32.42
C VAL A 508 2.46 1.62 -33.73
N TRP A 509 2.26 0.31 -33.65
CA TRP A 509 1.98 -0.54 -34.81
C TRP A 509 0.48 -0.79 -34.91
N ILE A 510 -0.08 -0.60 -36.09
CA ILE A 510 -1.48 -0.83 -36.36
C ILE A 510 -1.60 -1.90 -37.45
N TYR A 511 -2.39 -2.92 -37.16
CA TYR A 511 -2.65 -4.06 -38.04
C TYR A 511 -4.09 -3.95 -38.56
N PRO A 512 -4.28 -3.45 -39.79
CA PRO A 512 -5.59 -3.36 -40.42
C PRO A 512 -6.06 -4.73 -40.96
N SER A 513 -7.37 -4.93 -41.03
CA SER A 513 -7.97 -6.12 -41.66
C SER A 513 -8.25 -5.87 -43.14
N ASN A 514 -8.26 -6.92 -43.96
CA ASN A 514 -8.66 -6.87 -45.37
C ASN A 514 -10.18 -7.13 -45.57
N GLY A 515 -11.00 -6.99 -44.52
CA GLY A 515 -12.42 -7.28 -44.58
C GLY A 515 -12.78 -8.75 -44.31
N ASP A 516 -11.81 -9.56 -43.86
CA ASP A 516 -11.99 -10.94 -43.37
C ASP A 516 -12.69 -11.05 -42.01
N GLY A 517 -13.14 -9.93 -41.45
CA GLY A 517 -13.83 -9.88 -40.16
C GLY A 517 -12.89 -9.87 -38.96
N LEU A 518 -11.57 -9.76 -39.16
CA LEU A 518 -10.63 -9.60 -38.06
C LEU A 518 -10.69 -8.17 -37.44
N PRO A 519 -10.67 -8.05 -36.10
CA PRO A 519 -10.75 -6.77 -35.40
C PRO A 519 -9.39 -6.04 -35.44
N PRO A 520 -9.29 -4.76 -35.85
CA PRO A 520 -7.99 -4.11 -35.97
C PRO A 520 -7.22 -4.13 -34.65
N VAL A 521 -5.92 -4.36 -34.76
CA VAL A 521 -5.02 -4.49 -33.60
C VAL A 521 -4.09 -3.29 -33.55
N LEU A 522 -4.02 -2.70 -32.36
CA LEU A 522 -3.05 -1.66 -32.04
C LEU A 522 -2.01 -2.26 -31.09
N ILE A 523 -0.78 -2.40 -31.55
CA ILE A 523 0.35 -2.90 -30.77
C ILE A 523 1.23 -1.72 -30.35
N CYS A 524 1.42 -1.57 -29.04
CA CYS A 524 2.38 -0.65 -28.47
C CYS A 524 3.62 -1.43 -28.02
N PRO A 525 4.72 -1.42 -28.79
CA PRO A 525 6.01 -1.85 -28.28
C PRO A 525 6.40 -0.88 -27.17
N ILE A 526 6.34 -1.34 -25.92
CA ILE A 526 6.81 -0.55 -24.79
C ILE A 526 8.34 -0.51 -24.89
N GLU A 527 8.95 0.65 -24.60
CA GLU A 527 10.40 0.94 -24.62
C GLU A 527 11.31 -0.23 -24.17
N PRO A 528 12.60 -0.27 -24.55
CA PRO A 528 13.53 -1.39 -24.30
C PRO A 528 13.73 -1.81 -22.83
N ASN A 529 13.13 -1.12 -21.86
CA ASN A 529 13.10 -1.48 -20.44
C ASN A 529 11.77 -2.12 -20.00
N ALA A 530 10.87 -2.42 -20.93
CA ALA A 530 9.59 -3.01 -20.65
C ALA A 530 9.63 -4.53 -20.59
N ILE A 531 8.75 -5.09 -19.78
CA ILE A 531 8.67 -6.54 -19.55
C ILE A 531 7.83 -7.25 -20.63
N GLY A 532 7.09 -6.52 -21.47
CA GLY A 532 6.21 -7.12 -22.46
C GLY A 532 5.66 -6.16 -23.52
N THR A 533 4.87 -6.71 -24.44
CA THR A 533 4.19 -5.98 -25.53
C THR A 533 2.71 -5.83 -25.21
N ILE A 534 2.15 -4.61 -25.36
CA ILE A 534 0.70 -4.39 -25.20
C ILE A 534 0.03 -4.42 -26.57
N MET A 535 -1.07 -5.16 -26.69
CA MET A 535 -1.91 -5.26 -27.87
C MET A 535 -3.34 -4.89 -27.49
N TYR A 536 -3.99 -4.06 -28.28
CA TYR A 536 -5.39 -3.69 -28.11
C TYR A 536 -6.19 -4.15 -29.32
N TYR A 537 -7.22 -4.96 -29.08
CA TYR A 537 -8.16 -5.42 -30.09
C TYR A 537 -9.45 -4.61 -29.99
N PHE A 538 -9.92 -4.08 -31.12
CA PHE A 538 -11.19 -3.36 -31.21
C PHE A 538 -12.26 -4.26 -31.83
N LEU A 539 -13.09 -4.84 -30.98
CA LEU A 539 -14.18 -5.75 -31.33
C LEU A 539 -15.44 -4.94 -31.66
N TYR A 540 -16.11 -5.27 -32.78
CA TYR A 540 -17.31 -4.56 -33.27
C TYR A 540 -18.61 -5.28 -32.93
#